data_AF-A0A0D2AK70-F1
#
_entry.id   AF-A0A0D2AK70-F1
#
_cell.length_a   1.000
_cell.length_b   1.000
_cell.length_c   1.000
_cell.angle_alpha   90.00
_cell.angle_beta   90.00
_cell.angle_gamma   90.00
#
_symmetry.space_group_name_H-M   'P 1'
#
loop_
_entity.id
_entity.type
_entity.pdbx_description
1 polymer ?
#
loop_
_entity_poly.entity_id
_entity_poly.type
_entity_poly.pdbx_seq_one_letter_code
_entity_poly.pdbx_strand_id
1 'polypeptide(L)'
;MTSNNAAATIASLRTSALPALTGLMGTMGIATGLYSLRAPVNAETLFGILVPAPVTASKELSTWQKAQTYTRGLRNLAGGLSIVGITVFWRFSSLCQSSPVAALTAKRCLGIIFLTGSIIGGGDGLVIRQFAQAEGTSEEASEVGKQAGMGHLVMALPILALGLTCFFI
;
A
#
# COMPACT_ATOMS: atom_id res chain seq x y z
N MET A 1 -20.03 -33.04 -17.18
CA MET A 1 -20.09 -32.85 -15.71
C MET A 1 -18.83 -32.20 -15.10
N THR A 2 -17.73 -32.02 -15.85
CA THR A 2 -16.47 -31.40 -15.37
C THR A 2 -16.48 -29.86 -15.30
N SER A 3 -17.32 -29.19 -16.11
CA SER A 3 -17.46 -27.72 -16.17
C SER A 3 -17.96 -27.08 -14.85
N ASN A 4 -18.88 -27.75 -14.14
CA ASN A 4 -19.54 -27.17 -12.95
C ASN A 4 -18.63 -27.12 -11.73
N ASN A 5 -17.64 -28.01 -11.63
CA ASN A 5 -16.71 -28.05 -10.51
C ASN A 5 -15.66 -26.95 -10.59
N ALA A 6 -15.16 -26.64 -11.79
CA ALA A 6 -14.18 -25.57 -11.98
C ALA A 6 -14.77 -24.18 -11.65
N ALA A 7 -16.00 -23.91 -12.12
CA ALA A 7 -16.69 -22.65 -11.82
C ALA A 7 -16.97 -22.48 -10.31
N ALA A 8 -17.37 -23.55 -9.63
CA ALA A 8 -17.61 -23.54 -8.18
C ALA A 8 -16.31 -23.36 -7.38
N THR A 9 -15.21 -24.00 -7.78
CA THR A 9 -13.89 -23.82 -7.15
C THR A 9 -13.35 -22.41 -7.35
N ILE A 10 -13.49 -21.83 -8.55
CA ILE A 10 -13.08 -20.44 -8.83
C ILE A 10 -13.93 -19.44 -8.02
N ALA A 11 -15.24 -19.68 -7.92
CA ALA A 11 -16.13 -18.86 -7.09
C ALA A 11 -15.78 -18.95 -5.60
N SER A 12 -15.48 -20.15 -5.09
CA SER A 12 -15.07 -20.41 -3.71
C SER A 12 -13.73 -19.76 -3.37
N LEU A 13 -12.73 -19.90 -4.24
CA LEU A 13 -11.44 -19.23 -4.12
C LEU A 13 -11.62 -17.71 -4.11
N ARG A 14 -12.49 -17.16 -4.95
CA ARG A 14 -12.75 -15.72 -5.01
C ARG A 14 -13.45 -15.18 -3.76
N THR A 15 -14.37 -15.93 -3.15
CA THR A 15 -15.05 -15.53 -1.91
C THR A 15 -14.13 -15.51 -0.67
N SER A 16 -13.04 -16.28 -0.69
CA SER A 16 -12.12 -16.43 0.45
C SER A 16 -10.78 -15.72 0.25
N ALA A 17 -10.28 -15.65 -0.99
CA ALA A 17 -8.99 -15.02 -1.29
C ALA A 17 -9.08 -13.49 -1.24
N LEU A 18 -10.16 -12.90 -1.76
CA LEU A 18 -10.27 -11.44 -1.85
C LEU A 18 -10.17 -10.76 -0.46
N PRO A 19 -10.92 -11.20 0.57
CA PRO A 19 -10.82 -10.59 1.89
C PRO A 19 -9.47 -10.86 2.58
N ALA A 20 -8.85 -12.01 2.32
CA ALA A 20 -7.52 -12.31 2.83
C ALA A 20 -6.48 -11.35 2.22
N LEU A 21 -6.56 -11.10 0.91
CA LEU A 21 -5.68 -10.18 0.21
C LEU A 21 -5.89 -8.74 0.67
N THR A 22 -7.14 -8.27 0.79
CA THR A 22 -7.40 -6.91 1.30
C THR A 22 -6.93 -6.76 2.74
N GLY A 23 -7.16 -7.77 3.58
CA GLY A 23 -6.64 -7.81 4.95
C GLY A 23 -5.12 -7.77 5.01
N LEU A 24 -4.44 -8.54 4.17
CA LEU A 24 -2.97 -8.54 4.07
C LEU A 24 -2.44 -7.16 3.65
N MET A 25 -3.01 -6.55 2.61
CA MET A 25 -2.61 -5.20 2.19
C MET A 25 -2.84 -4.16 3.29
N GLY A 26 -3.99 -4.22 3.98
CA GLY A 26 -4.29 -3.32 5.09
C GLY A 26 -3.32 -3.48 6.27
N THR A 27 -3.01 -4.72 6.65
CA THR A 27 -2.07 -5.00 7.74
C THR A 27 -0.64 -4.58 7.40
N MET A 28 -0.20 -4.72 6.16
CA MET A 28 1.08 -4.16 5.70
C MET A 28 1.12 -2.63 5.84
N GLY A 29 0.03 -1.93 5.50
CA GLY A 29 -0.09 -0.48 5.71
C GLY A 29 0.04 -0.09 7.19
N ILE A 30 -0.63 -0.83 8.09
CA ILE A 30 -0.52 -0.63 9.55
C ILE A 30 0.92 -0.84 10.03
N ALA A 31 1.54 -1.97 9.66
CA ALA A 31 2.89 -2.31 10.08
C ALA A 31 3.90 -1.26 9.59
N THR A 32 3.81 -0.85 8.33
CA THR A 32 4.64 0.20 7.74
C THR A 32 4.44 1.53 8.44
N GLY A 33 3.17 1.90 8.70
CA GLY A 33 2.85 3.14 9.41
C GLY A 33 3.42 3.18 10.82
N LEU A 34 3.25 2.12 11.60
CA LEU A 34 3.83 2.00 12.94
C LEU A 34 5.36 1.99 12.91
N TYR A 35 5.97 1.35 11.92
CA TYR A 35 7.41 1.35 11.74
C TYR A 35 7.95 2.76 11.48
N SER A 36 7.31 3.52 10.58
CA SER A 36 7.67 4.93 10.30
C SER A 36 7.55 5.83 11.52
N LEU A 37 6.60 5.56 12.43
CA LEU A 37 6.46 6.31 13.69
C LEU A 37 7.55 5.98 14.71
N ARG A 38 8.05 4.72 14.72
CA ARG A 38 9.09 4.27 15.67
C ARG A 38 10.51 4.56 15.18
N ALA A 39 10.76 4.37 13.88
CA ALA A 39 12.09 4.45 13.28
C ALA A 39 12.05 5.24 11.96
N PRO A 40 11.82 6.56 12.01
CA PRO A 40 11.58 7.37 10.80
C PRO A 40 12.76 7.34 9.81
N VAL A 41 14.00 7.45 10.29
CA VAL A 41 15.19 7.43 9.40
C VAL A 41 15.28 6.11 8.64
N ASN A 42 15.11 4.98 9.34
CA ASN A 42 15.16 3.66 8.70
C ASN A 42 14.00 3.43 7.75
N ALA A 43 12.84 4.02 8.04
CA ALA A 43 11.67 3.94 7.16
C ALA A 43 11.92 4.62 5.81
N GLU A 44 12.57 5.79 5.78
CA GLU A 44 12.94 6.44 4.51
C GLU A 44 13.82 5.55 3.63
N THR A 45 14.78 4.84 4.23
CA THR A 45 15.63 3.89 3.51
C THR A 45 14.81 2.75 2.91
N LEU A 46 13.80 2.23 3.62
CA LEU A 46 12.89 1.21 3.06
C LEU A 46 12.07 1.75 1.87
N PHE A 47 11.78 3.04 1.85
CA PHE A 47 11.14 3.73 0.71
C PHE A 47 12.16 4.12 -0.38
N GLY A 48 13.41 3.67 -0.31
CA GLY A 48 14.41 3.96 -1.35
C GLY A 48 15.11 5.30 -1.21
N ILE A 49 14.88 6.02 -0.12
CA ILE A 49 15.51 7.32 0.14
C ILE A 49 16.58 7.12 1.20
N LEU A 50 17.80 6.85 0.75
CA LEU A 50 18.94 6.78 1.64
C LEU A 50 19.25 8.19 2.15
N VAL A 51 18.88 8.46 3.41
CA VAL A 51 19.19 9.74 4.05
C VAL A 51 20.69 9.78 4.32
N PRO A 52 21.44 10.75 3.76
CA PRO A 52 22.86 10.88 4.03
C PRO A 52 23.11 11.01 5.54
N ALA A 53 24.14 10.33 6.05
CA ALA A 53 24.66 10.59 7.39
C ALA A 53 24.97 12.09 7.55
N PRO A 54 24.85 12.67 8.76
CA PRO A 54 24.80 14.12 8.93
C PRO A 54 26.15 14.74 8.63
N VAL A 55 26.36 15.11 7.37
CA VAL A 55 27.39 16.04 6.97
C VAL A 55 26.61 17.24 6.42
N THR A 56 26.53 18.29 7.26
CA THR A 56 26.04 19.65 6.96
C THR A 56 24.55 19.90 6.67
N ALA A 57 23.63 18.97 6.93
CA ALA A 57 22.19 19.28 6.90
C ALA A 57 21.78 20.18 8.07
N SER A 58 21.09 21.30 7.81
CA SER A 58 20.60 22.19 8.86
C SER A 58 19.65 21.46 9.83
N LYS A 59 19.57 21.92 11.08
CA LYS A 59 18.60 21.40 12.08
C LYS A 59 17.16 21.46 11.56
N GLU A 60 16.86 22.45 10.72
CA GLU A 60 15.57 22.59 10.04
C GLU A 60 15.33 21.45 9.04
N LEU A 61 16.31 21.12 8.19
CA LEU A 61 16.20 20.05 7.21
C LEU A 61 15.92 18.68 7.86
N SER A 62 16.65 18.34 8.92
CA SER A 62 16.42 17.10 9.67
C SER A 62 15.05 17.05 10.35
N THR A 63 14.58 18.19 10.88
CA THR A 63 13.24 18.30 11.47
C THR A 63 12.14 18.16 10.41
N TRP A 64 12.32 18.79 9.25
CA TRP A 64 11.42 18.71 8.11
C TRP A 64 11.33 17.28 7.58
N GLN A 65 12.46 16.60 7.38
CA GLN A 65 12.50 15.20 6.94
C GLN A 65 11.72 14.30 7.89
N LYS A 66 11.97 14.43 9.20
CA LYS A 66 11.27 13.66 10.24
C LYS A 66 9.76 13.91 10.22
N ALA A 67 9.33 15.16 10.03
CA ALA A 67 7.91 15.51 9.92
C ALA A 67 7.26 14.89 8.66
N GLN A 68 7.97 14.86 7.52
CA GLN A 68 7.52 14.19 6.31
C GLN A 68 7.36 12.68 6.53
N THR A 69 8.33 12.03 7.18
CA THR A 69 8.26 10.59 7.47
C THR A 69 7.09 10.26 8.38
N TYR A 70 6.88 11.03 9.45
CA TYR A 70 5.76 10.81 10.36
C TYR A 70 4.41 11.02 9.68
N THR A 71 4.31 12.04 8.81
CA THR A 71 3.11 12.28 8.02
C THR A 71 2.81 11.11 7.09
N ARG A 72 3.83 10.57 6.40
CA ARG A 72 3.72 9.35 5.59
C ARG A 72 3.32 8.13 6.43
N GLY A 73 3.94 7.97 7.60
CA GLY A 73 3.62 6.91 8.56
C GLY A 73 2.16 6.95 9.01
N LEU A 74 1.64 8.12 9.38
CA LEU A 74 0.24 8.31 9.74
C LEU A 74 -0.72 7.99 8.60
N ARG A 75 -0.39 8.40 7.37
CA ARG A 75 -1.20 8.08 6.18
C ARG A 75 -1.27 6.58 5.93
N ASN A 76 -0.14 5.88 6.01
CA ASN A 76 -0.09 4.42 5.86
C ASN A 76 -0.85 3.69 6.97
N LEU A 77 -0.72 4.15 8.22
CA LEU A 77 -1.46 3.59 9.35
C LEU A 77 -2.97 3.78 9.18
N ALA A 78 -3.41 5.01 8.89
CA ALA A 78 -4.83 5.31 8.71
C ALA A 78 -5.43 4.58 7.50
N GLY A 79 -4.70 4.54 6.37
CA GLY A 79 -5.10 3.78 5.19
C GLY A 79 -5.21 2.28 5.48
N GLY A 80 -4.21 1.72 6.16
CA GLY A 80 -4.20 0.31 6.57
C GLY A 80 -5.35 -0.05 7.51
N LEU A 81 -5.61 0.77 8.53
CA LEU A 81 -6.75 0.63 9.44
C LEU A 81 -8.08 0.71 8.70
N SER A 82 -8.21 1.62 7.74
CA SER A 82 -9.42 1.77 6.92
C SER A 82 -9.66 0.52 6.08
N ILE A 83 -8.63 -0.01 5.42
CA ILE A 83 -8.72 -1.23 4.62
C ILE A 83 -9.13 -2.42 5.48
N VAL A 84 -8.47 -2.63 6.63
CA VAL A 84 -8.81 -3.72 7.56
C VAL A 84 -10.23 -3.54 8.09
N GLY A 85 -10.59 -2.34 8.54
CA GLY A 85 -11.91 -2.04 9.08
C GLY A 85 -13.03 -2.31 8.08
N ILE A 86 -12.89 -1.84 6.83
CA ILE A 86 -13.87 -2.09 5.77
C ILE A 86 -13.89 -3.57 5.38
N THR A 87 -12.73 -4.25 5.35
CA THR A 87 -12.67 -5.71 5.10
C THR A 87 -13.42 -6.50 6.17
N VAL A 88 -13.19 -6.17 7.44
CA VAL A 88 -13.88 -6.80 8.57
C VAL A 88 -15.37 -6.52 8.52
N PHE A 89 -15.76 -5.27 8.28
CA PHE A 89 -17.16 -4.88 8.10
C PHE A 89 -17.83 -5.65 6.96
N TRP A 90 -17.18 -5.73 5.80
CA TRP A 90 -17.68 -6.47 4.64
C TRP A 90 -17.90 -7.97 4.93
N ARG A 91 -17.00 -8.60 5.70
CA ARG A 91 -17.05 -10.06 5.92
C ARG A 91 -17.86 -10.50 7.13
N PHE A 92 -17.80 -9.73 8.21
CA PHE A 92 -18.28 -10.18 9.51
C PHE A 92 -19.46 -9.37 10.04
N SER A 93 -19.82 -8.23 9.44
CA SER A 93 -21.01 -7.50 9.89
C SER A 93 -22.30 -8.22 9.50
N SER A 94 -23.26 -8.25 10.43
CA SER A 94 -24.61 -8.77 10.18
C SER A 94 -25.29 -8.03 9.02
N LEU A 95 -25.05 -6.73 8.89
CA LEU A 95 -25.58 -5.90 7.80
C LEU A 95 -25.08 -6.38 6.43
N CYS A 96 -23.77 -6.61 6.26
CA CYS A 96 -23.25 -7.10 4.98
C CYS A 96 -23.61 -8.57 4.72
N GLN A 97 -23.81 -9.38 5.77
CA GLN A 97 -24.26 -10.76 5.61
C GLN A 97 -25.73 -10.86 5.18
N SER A 98 -26.57 -9.90 5.59
CA SER A 98 -28.01 -9.87 5.28
C SER A 98 -28.39 -8.98 4.09
N SER A 99 -27.55 -8.00 3.72
CA SER A 99 -27.81 -7.08 2.61
C SER A 99 -26.72 -7.17 1.53
N PRO A 100 -27.06 -7.73 0.35
CA PRO A 100 -26.14 -7.78 -0.79
C PRO A 100 -25.65 -6.40 -1.23
N VAL A 101 -26.49 -5.37 -1.11
CA VAL A 101 -26.15 -3.99 -1.45
C VAL A 101 -25.10 -3.43 -0.48
N ALA A 102 -25.24 -3.69 0.82
CA ALA A 102 -24.25 -3.25 1.81
C ALA A 102 -22.90 -3.94 1.59
N ALA A 103 -22.89 -5.25 1.34
CA ALA A 103 -21.67 -6.00 1.05
C ALA A 103 -20.98 -5.49 -0.23
N LEU A 104 -21.74 -5.26 -1.30
CA LEU A 104 -21.21 -4.71 -2.55
C LEU A 104 -20.64 -3.31 -2.35
N THR A 105 -21.31 -2.47 -1.56
CA THR A 105 -20.86 -1.10 -1.25
C THR A 105 -19.52 -1.14 -0.51
N ALA A 106 -19.40 -1.94 0.55
CA ALA A 106 -18.16 -2.11 1.30
C ALA A 106 -17.01 -2.61 0.39
N LYS A 107 -17.30 -3.59 -0.48
CA LYS A 107 -16.33 -4.08 -1.46
C LYS A 107 -15.89 -2.99 -2.45
N ARG A 108 -16.81 -2.17 -2.94
CA ARG A 108 -16.48 -1.05 -3.83
C ARG A 108 -15.67 0.05 -3.15
N CYS A 109 -15.92 0.33 -1.86
CA CYS A 109 -15.07 1.23 -1.08
C CYS A 109 -13.62 0.72 -1.03
N LEU A 110 -13.41 -0.58 -0.79
CA LEU A 110 -12.07 -1.20 -0.89
C LEU A 110 -11.50 -1.02 -2.31
N GLY A 111 -12.33 -1.22 -3.34
CA GLY A 111 -11.96 -1.00 -4.73
C GLY A 111 -11.41 0.41 -4.99
N ILE A 112 -12.12 1.44 -4.54
CA ILE A 112 -11.68 2.85 -4.68
C ILE A 112 -10.35 3.07 -3.94
N ILE A 113 -10.22 2.56 -2.71
CA ILE A 113 -8.98 2.70 -1.92
C ILE A 113 -7.80 2.06 -2.66
N PHE A 114 -7.95 0.86 -3.21
CA PHE A 114 -6.85 0.21 -3.93
C PHE A 114 -6.58 0.85 -5.30
N LEU A 115 -7.60 1.29 -6.04
CA LEU A 115 -7.38 2.01 -7.30
C LEU A 115 -6.59 3.29 -7.08
N THR A 116 -6.98 4.10 -6.10
CA THR A 116 -6.23 5.31 -5.72
C THR A 116 -4.86 4.99 -5.12
N GLY A 117 -4.75 3.93 -4.32
CA GLY A 117 -3.49 3.44 -3.79
C GLY A 117 -2.50 2.96 -4.88
N SER A 118 -3.00 2.45 -6.01
CA SER A 118 -2.14 2.06 -7.14
C SER A 118 -1.47 3.27 -7.79
N ILE A 119 -2.15 4.42 -7.81
CA ILE A 119 -1.58 5.70 -8.28
C ILE A 119 -0.47 6.14 -7.33
N ILE A 120 -0.65 5.98 -6.01
CA ILE A 120 0.39 6.28 -5.03
C ILE A 120 1.59 5.36 -5.24
N GLY A 121 1.41 4.04 -5.31
CA GLY A 121 2.50 3.10 -5.53
C GLY A 121 3.26 3.34 -6.85
N GLY A 122 2.52 3.62 -7.93
CA GLY A 122 3.13 3.99 -9.21
C GLY A 122 3.89 5.32 -9.16
N GLY A 123 3.28 6.33 -8.55
CA GLY A 123 3.87 7.66 -8.37
C GLY A 123 5.13 7.64 -7.52
N ASP A 124 5.10 6.96 -6.37
CA ASP A 124 6.26 6.75 -5.50
C ASP A 124 7.39 6.09 -6.30
N GLY A 125 7.09 5.01 -7.02
CA GLY A 125 8.07 4.32 -7.85
C GLY A 125 8.72 5.20 -8.92
N LEU A 126 7.96 6.08 -9.55
CA LEU A 126 8.49 7.04 -10.52
C LEU A 126 9.35 8.13 -9.86
N VAL A 127 8.86 8.73 -8.76
CA VAL A 127 9.55 9.80 -8.04
C VAL A 127 10.87 9.30 -7.44
N ILE A 128 10.88 8.11 -6.84
CA ILE A 128 12.10 7.51 -6.27
C ILE A 128 13.12 7.21 -7.37
N ARG A 129 12.68 6.73 -8.55
CA ARG A 129 13.59 6.52 -9.69
C ARG A 129 14.15 7.82 -10.24
N GLN A 130 13.36 8.89 -10.28
CA GLN A 130 13.86 10.22 -10.65
C GLN A 130 14.92 10.70 -9.65
N PHE A 131 14.67 10.55 -8.35
CA PHE A 131 15.67 10.84 -7.31
C PHE A 131 16.96 10.04 -7.49
N ALA A 132 16.83 8.74 -7.77
CA ALA A 132 17.96 7.84 -7.99
C ALA A 132 18.77 8.14 -9.28
N GLN A 133 18.21 8.93 -10.18
CA GLN A 133 18.85 9.35 -11.44
C GLN A 133 19.28 10.83 -11.41
N ALA A 134 18.96 11.56 -10.35
CA ALA A 134 19.29 12.98 -10.23
C ALA A 134 20.80 13.20 -10.07
N GLU A 135 21.30 14.29 -10.65
CA GLU A 135 22.67 14.74 -10.44
C GLU A 135 22.91 15.03 -8.94
N GLY A 136 24.05 14.58 -8.42
CA GLY A 136 24.42 14.76 -7.01
C GLY A 136 23.95 13.63 -6.06
N THR A 137 23.17 12.66 -6.56
CA THR A 137 22.85 11.44 -5.78
C THR A 137 24.06 10.50 -5.75
N SER A 138 24.44 10.01 -4.55
CA SER A 138 25.54 9.05 -4.42
C SER A 138 25.22 7.74 -5.13
N GLU A 139 26.24 6.98 -5.52
CA GLU A 139 26.07 5.69 -6.20
C GLU A 139 25.21 4.73 -5.36
N GLU A 140 25.50 4.61 -4.06
CA GLU A 140 24.73 3.82 -3.10
C GLU A 140 23.26 4.26 -3.01
N ALA A 141 23.00 5.56 -2.88
CA ALA A 141 21.63 6.09 -2.84
C ALA A 141 20.88 5.86 -4.17
N SER A 142 21.60 5.92 -5.29
CA SER A 142 21.07 5.61 -6.62
C SER A 142 20.67 4.13 -6.74
N GLU A 143 21.50 3.20 -6.26
CA GLU A 143 21.19 1.77 -6.29
C GLU A 143 19.97 1.43 -5.43
N VAL A 144 19.97 1.90 -4.17
CA VAL A 144 18.86 1.73 -3.23
C VAL A 144 17.56 2.29 -3.82
N GLY A 145 17.61 3.51 -4.36
CA GLY A 145 16.45 4.15 -4.98
C GLY A 145 15.95 3.43 -6.24
N LYS A 146 16.84 2.97 -7.13
CA LYS A 146 16.43 2.19 -8.32
C LYS A 146 15.72 0.90 -7.94
N GLN A 147 16.25 0.17 -6.96
CA GLN A 147 15.68 -1.09 -6.51
C GLN A 147 14.32 -0.86 -5.84
N ALA A 148 14.24 0.05 -4.87
CA ALA A 148 13.00 0.37 -4.18
C ALA A 148 11.94 0.93 -5.14
N GLY A 149 12.32 1.87 -6.01
CA GLY A 149 11.42 2.44 -7.00
C GLY A 149 10.84 1.39 -7.95
N MET A 150 11.64 0.40 -8.36
CA MET A 150 11.12 -0.75 -9.11
C MET A 150 10.14 -1.58 -8.25
N GLY A 151 10.47 -1.83 -6.99
CA GLY A 151 9.58 -2.53 -6.05
C GLY A 151 8.21 -1.86 -5.93
N HIS A 152 8.18 -0.54 -5.82
CA HIS A 152 6.94 0.25 -5.80
C HIS A 152 6.13 0.12 -7.09
N LEU A 153 6.76 0.22 -8.26
CA LEU A 153 6.10 0.03 -9.56
C LEU A 153 5.51 -1.37 -9.70
N VAL A 154 6.26 -2.40 -9.29
CA VAL A 154 5.80 -3.79 -9.32
C VAL A 154 4.62 -4.00 -8.38
N MET A 155 4.68 -3.44 -7.16
CA MET A 155 3.58 -3.52 -6.19
C MET A 155 2.34 -2.74 -6.59
N ALA A 156 2.46 -1.73 -7.45
CA ALA A 156 1.29 -1.02 -7.99
C ALA A 156 0.38 -1.95 -8.82
N LEU A 157 0.93 -2.99 -9.46
CA LEU A 157 0.16 -3.95 -10.27
C LEU A 157 -0.81 -4.82 -9.45
N PRO A 158 -0.39 -5.56 -8.40
CA PRO A 158 -1.33 -6.31 -7.56
C PRO A 158 -2.31 -5.39 -6.83
N ILE A 159 -1.90 -4.17 -6.45
CA ILE A 159 -2.82 -3.18 -5.87
C ILE A 159 -3.90 -2.78 -6.89
N LEU A 160 -3.51 -2.48 -8.13
CA LEU A 160 -4.43 -2.15 -9.21
C LEU A 160 -5.39 -3.31 -9.50
N ALA A 161 -4.86 -4.54 -9.61
CA ALA A 161 -5.66 -5.74 -9.84
C ALA A 161 -6.68 -5.97 -8.72
N LEU A 162 -6.27 -5.76 -7.46
CA LEU A 162 -7.15 -5.84 -6.31
C LEU A 162 -8.23 -4.76 -6.35
N GLY A 163 -7.87 -3.53 -6.73
CA GLY A 163 -8.80 -2.42 -6.91
C GLY A 163 -9.85 -2.67 -7.98
N LEU A 164 -9.43 -3.11 -9.17
CA LEU A 164 -10.32 -3.48 -10.26
C LEU A 164 -11.26 -4.62 -9.86
N THR A 165 -10.72 -5.65 -9.18
CA THR A 165 -11.51 -6.79 -8.70
C THR A 165 -12.55 -6.34 -7.68
N CYS A 166 -12.15 -5.60 -6.64
CA CYS A 166 -13.07 -5.10 -5.62
C CYS A 166 -14.14 -4.14 -6.17
N PHE A 167 -13.80 -3.33 -7.19
CA PHE A 167 -14.70 -2.31 -7.72
C PHE A 167 -15.70 -2.86 -8.74
N PHE A 168 -15.22 -3.61 -9.73
CA PHE A 168 -16.01 -4.04 -10.88
C PHE A 168 -16.55 -5.46 -10.76
N ILE A 169 -15.82 -6.35 -10.06
CA ILE A 169 -16.09 -7.79 -10.07
C ILE A 169 -16.60 -8.23 -8.71
#